data_AF-A0A7V6UPC2-F1
#
_entry.id   AF-A0A7V6UPC2-F1
#
_cell.length_a   1.000
_cell.length_b   1.000
_cell.length_c   1.000
_cell.angle_alpha   90.00
_cell.angle_beta   90.00
_cell.angle_gamma   90.00
#
_symmetry.space_group_name_H-M   'P 1'
#
loop_
_entity.id
_entity.type
_entity.pdbx_description
1 polymer ?
#
loop_
_entity_poly.entity_id
_entity_poly.type
_entity_poly.pdbx_seq_one_letter_code
_entity_poly.pdbx_strand_id
1 'polypeptide(L)'
;MLAYVKDYSLDNLKNKLIVLYVLNVTDIVFTLLLLNTGYYIEANTLMNSAVQNYTASFCLKVLLPAILLLYIFYRLKSANVRQLKNSNIMINGITAVYAFINLSHLVWFSILPIFIMND
;
A
#
# COMPACT_ATOMS: atom_id res chain seq x y z
N MET A 1 -18.81 8.09 -5.76
CA MET A 1 -17.84 6.97 -5.90
C MET A 1 -17.59 6.56 -7.35
N LEU A 2 -18.60 6.15 -8.14
CA LEU A 2 -18.39 5.72 -9.53
C LEU A 2 -17.76 6.80 -10.43
N ALA A 3 -18.12 8.07 -10.22
CA ALA A 3 -17.49 9.21 -10.91
C ALA A 3 -15.99 9.32 -10.59
N TYR A 4 -15.61 9.16 -9.32
CA TYR A 4 -14.21 9.19 -8.89
C TYR A 4 -13.38 8.07 -9.53
N VAL A 5 -13.91 6.85 -9.61
CA VAL A 5 -13.23 5.70 -10.24
C VAL A 5 -13.01 5.96 -11.74
N LYS A 6 -14.03 6.49 -12.42
CA LYS A 6 -13.99 6.74 -13.87
C LYS A 6 -13.19 7.98 -14.27
N ASP A 7 -13.02 8.95 -13.37
CA ASP A 7 -12.26 10.16 -13.64
C ASP A 7 -10.74 9.90 -13.70
N TYR A 8 -10.13 10.29 -14.81
CA TYR A 8 -8.71 10.15 -15.13
C TYR A 8 -8.01 11.52 -15.25
N SER A 9 -8.62 12.60 -14.74
CA SER A 9 -7.99 13.91 -14.61
C SER A 9 -6.70 13.83 -13.78
N LEU A 10 -5.75 14.72 -14.08
CA LEU A 10 -4.44 14.72 -13.40
C LEU A 10 -4.58 14.93 -11.88
N ASP A 11 -5.48 15.82 -11.46
CA ASP A 11 -5.75 16.08 -10.04
C ASP A 11 -6.34 14.86 -9.34
N ASN A 12 -7.24 14.13 -10.01
CA ASN A 12 -7.81 12.92 -9.45
C ASN A 12 -6.77 11.78 -9.38
N LEU A 13 -5.92 11.65 -10.40
CA LEU A 13 -4.81 10.69 -10.38
C LEU A 13 -3.81 11.00 -9.26
N LYS A 14 -3.51 12.29 -9.00
CA LYS A 14 -2.70 12.71 -7.86
C LYS A 14 -3.29 12.19 -6.55
N ASN A 15 -4.59 12.43 -6.32
CA ASN A 15 -5.26 11.97 -5.11
C ASN A 15 -5.24 10.44 -4.99
N LYS A 16 -5.41 9.70 -6.10
CA LYS A 16 -5.32 8.24 -6.11
C LYS A 16 -3.92 7.73 -5.78
N LEU A 17 -2.86 8.38 -6.27
CA LEU A 17 -1.48 8.05 -5.91
C LEU A 17 -1.21 8.33 -4.42
N ILE A 18 -1.78 9.40 -3.85
CA ILE A 18 -1.69 9.69 -2.41
C ILE A 18 -2.39 8.58 -1.60
N VAL A 19 -3.61 8.18 -1.99
CA VAL A 19 -4.31 7.06 -1.33
C VAL A 19 -3.49 5.78 -1.40
N LEU A 20 -2.93 5.47 -2.58
CA LEU A 20 -2.07 4.30 -2.76
C LEU A 20 -0.83 4.37 -1.84
N TYR A 21 -0.22 5.54 -1.70
CA TYR A 21 0.91 5.73 -0.78
C TYR A 21 0.50 5.49 0.67
N VAL A 22 -0.63 6.07 1.12
CA VAL A 22 -1.13 5.87 2.48
C VAL A 22 -1.37 4.38 2.74
N LEU A 23 -2.03 3.67 1.83
CA LEU A 23 -2.27 2.23 1.97
C LEU A 23 -0.98 1.40 2.02
N ASN A 24 0.05 1.81 1.30
CA ASN A 24 1.35 1.15 1.31
C ASN A 24 2.12 1.40 2.63
N VAL A 25 2.01 2.61 3.19
CA VAL A 25 2.58 2.93 4.51
C VAL A 25 1.83 2.23 5.64
N THR A 26 0.49 2.19 5.60
CA THR A 26 -0.29 1.47 6.62
C THR A 26 -0.05 -0.02 6.58
N ASP A 27 0.15 -0.60 5.38
CA ASP A 27 0.54 -2.00 5.21
C ASP A 27 1.81 -2.34 6.02
N ILE A 28 2.91 -1.60 5.83
CA ILE A 28 4.14 -1.89 6.57
C ILE A 28 4.01 -1.62 8.08
N VAL A 29 3.25 -0.60 8.49
CA VAL A 29 2.98 -0.34 9.91
C VAL A 29 2.25 -1.51 10.54
N PHE A 30 1.21 -2.03 9.89
CA PHE A 30 0.46 -3.18 10.37
C PHE A 30 1.29 -4.46 10.39
N THR A 31 2.06 -4.73 9.34
CA THR A 31 3.01 -5.85 9.30
C THR A 31 3.96 -5.81 10.49
N LEU A 32 4.61 -4.68 10.76
CA LEU A 32 5.57 -4.56 11.87
C LEU A 32 4.91 -4.72 13.24
N LEU A 33 3.72 -4.14 13.42
CA LEU A 33 2.95 -4.28 14.66
C LEU A 33 2.54 -5.73 14.91
N LEU A 34 2.03 -6.43 13.88
CA LEU A 34 1.63 -7.83 13.98
C LEU A 34 2.84 -8.76 14.19
N LEU A 35 3.95 -8.56 13.48
CA LEU A 35 5.17 -9.34 13.67
C LEU A 35 5.73 -9.22 15.09
N ASN A 36 5.69 -8.02 15.68
CA ASN A 36 6.13 -7.81 17.06
C ASN A 36 5.30 -8.58 18.11
N THR A 37 4.12 -9.12 17.75
CA THR A 37 3.32 -9.96 18.65
C THR A 37 3.80 -11.40 18.74
N GLY A 38 4.60 -11.87 17.76
CA GLY A 38 5.04 -13.27 17.68
C GLY A 38 4.02 -14.26 17.08
N TYR A 39 2.75 -13.88 16.90
CA TYR A 39 1.70 -14.74 16.34
C TYR A 39 1.50 -14.59 14.83
N TYR A 40 2.20 -13.66 14.21
CA TYR A 40 2.10 -13.36 12.80
C TYR A 40 3.42 -13.69 12.09
N ILE A 41 3.32 -14.20 10.85
CA ILE A 41 4.47 -14.49 10.00
C ILE A 41 4.26 -13.78 8.67
N GLU A 42 5.30 -13.10 8.20
CA GLU A 42 5.29 -12.44 6.89
C GLU A 42 5.23 -13.51 5.78
N ALA A 43 4.13 -13.51 5.01
CA ALA A 43 3.94 -14.47 3.93
C ALA A 43 4.89 -14.24 2.73
N ASN A 44 5.36 -13.00 2.55
CA ASN A 44 6.25 -12.64 1.46
C ASN A 44 7.71 -12.98 1.81
N THR A 45 8.24 -14.04 1.20
CA THR A 45 9.61 -14.54 1.44
C THR A 45 10.71 -13.53 1.12
N LEU A 46 10.51 -12.65 0.12
CA LEU A 46 11.45 -11.57 -0.19
C LEU A 46 11.42 -10.46 0.86
N MET A 47 10.24 -10.21 1.44
CA MET A 47 10.05 -9.17 2.45
C MET A 47 10.50 -9.62 3.84
N ASN A 48 10.52 -10.94 4.09
CA ASN A 48 10.83 -11.52 5.39
C ASN A 48 12.17 -11.02 5.96
N SER A 49 13.21 -10.85 5.15
CA SER A 49 14.49 -10.31 5.62
C SER A 49 14.48 -8.80 5.85
N ALA A 50 13.68 -8.06 5.08
CA ALA A 50 13.57 -6.60 5.19
C ALA A 50 12.80 -6.17 6.44
N VAL A 51 11.78 -6.93 6.84
CA VAL A 51 10.93 -6.62 8.02
C VAL A 51 11.65 -6.85 9.35
N GLN A 52 12.73 -7.64 9.38
CA GLN A 52 13.57 -7.82 10.57
C GLN A 52 14.43 -6.59 10.89
N ASN A 53 14.59 -5.65 9.95
CA ASN A 53 15.35 -4.43 10.15
C ASN A 53 14.45 -3.21 9.88
N TYR A 54 14.12 -2.46 10.94
CA TYR A 54 13.27 -1.27 10.85
C TYR A 54 13.77 -0.23 9.83
N THR A 55 15.09 -0.08 9.68
CA THR A 55 15.67 0.85 8.70
C THR A 55 15.45 0.35 7.28
N ALA A 56 15.69 -0.95 7.02
CA ALA A 56 15.46 -1.54 5.71
C ALA A 56 13.96 -1.49 5.34
N SER A 57 13.09 -1.80 6.29
CA SER A 57 11.63 -1.67 6.14
C SER A 57 11.23 -0.25 5.77
N PHE A 58 11.69 0.75 6.52
CA PHE A 58 11.40 2.15 6.24
C PHE A 58 11.89 2.56 4.85
N CYS A 59 13.14 2.25 4.50
CA CYS A 59 13.70 2.60 3.20
C CYS A 59 12.93 1.95 2.04
N LEU A 60 12.58 0.67 2.15
CA LEU A 60 11.96 -0.10 1.06
C LEU A 60 10.45 0.11 0.93
N LYS A 61 9.74 0.36 2.04
CA LYS A 61 8.27 0.47 2.06
C LYS A 61 7.76 1.89 2.32
N VAL A 62 8.60 2.84 2.68
CA VAL A 62 8.18 4.25 2.87
C VAL A 62 8.91 5.14 1.89
N LEU A 63 10.24 5.17 1.96
CA LEU A 63 11.03 6.11 1.17
C LEU A 63 11.02 5.79 -0.34
N LEU A 64 11.33 4.53 -0.71
CA LEU A 64 11.37 4.11 -2.11
C LEU A 64 10.00 4.27 -2.80
N PRO A 65 8.86 3.82 -2.23
CA PRO A 65 7.55 4.04 -2.82
C PRO A 65 7.19 5.53 -2.94
N ALA A 66 7.53 6.36 -1.95
CA ALA A 66 7.31 7.79 -2.03
C ALA A 66 8.02 8.40 -3.26
N ILE A 67 9.30 8.07 -3.46
CA ILE A 67 10.09 8.54 -4.60
C ILE A 67 9.48 8.05 -5.92
N LEU A 68 9.13 6.77 -6.02
CA LEU A 68 8.55 6.18 -7.23
C LEU A 68 7.20 6.80 -7.58
N LEU A 69 6.32 7.03 -6.60
CA LEU A 69 5.02 7.65 -6.83
C LEU A 69 5.15 9.12 -7.24
N LEU A 70 6.11 9.86 -6.66
CA LEU A 70 6.44 11.22 -7.10
C LEU A 70 6.96 11.24 -8.55
N TYR A 71 7.84 10.30 -8.91
CA TYR A 71 8.33 10.15 -10.29
C TYR A 71 7.19 9.84 -11.26
N ILE A 72 6.29 8.91 -10.91
CA ILE A 72 5.11 8.59 -11.72
C ILE A 72 4.23 9.84 -11.88
N PHE A 73 3.96 10.57 -10.80
CA PHE A 73 3.16 11.80 -10.87
C PHE A 73 3.80 12.85 -11.78
N TYR A 74 5.11 13.04 -11.70
CA TYR A 74 5.83 13.95 -12.59
C TYR A 74 5.65 13.54 -14.05
N ARG A 75 5.78 12.25 -14.37
CA ARG A 75 5.56 11.73 -15.73
C ARG A 75 4.11 11.95 -16.21
N LEU A 76 3.12 11.80 -15.33
CA LEU A 76 1.71 11.98 -15.68
C LEU A 76 1.38 13.40 -16.16
N LYS A 77 2.14 14.42 -15.72
CA LYS A 77 1.95 15.82 -16.18
C LYS A 77 2.14 15.98 -17.69
N SER A 78 2.95 15.14 -18.31
CA SER A 78 3.22 15.17 -19.76
C SER A 78 2.53 14.03 -20.52
N ALA A 79 1.59 13.33 -19.88
CA ALA A 79 0.92 12.18 -20.47
C ALA A 79 -0.25 12.60 -21.37
N ASN A 80 -0.45 11.87 -22.47
CA ASN A 80 -1.64 12.05 -23.31
C ASN A 80 -2.90 11.40 -22.68
N VAL A 81 -4.07 11.72 -23.22
CA VAL A 81 -5.37 11.24 -22.71
C VAL A 81 -5.43 9.71 -22.60
N ARG A 82 -4.90 8.98 -23.59
CA ARG A 82 -4.88 7.51 -23.59
C ARG A 82 -4.00 6.98 -22.44
N GLN A 83 -2.84 7.59 -22.22
CA GLN A 83 -1.95 7.23 -21.12
C GLN A 83 -2.59 7.52 -19.76
N LEU A 84 -3.25 8.68 -19.57
CA LEU A 84 -3.97 9.01 -18.34
C LEU A 84 -5.07 7.99 -18.03
N LYS A 85 -5.85 7.60 -19.04
CA LYS A 85 -6.90 6.58 -18.90
C LYS A 85 -6.34 5.22 -18.50
N ASN A 86 -5.24 4.79 -19.12
CA ASN A 86 -4.59 3.53 -18.78
C ASN A 86 -4.00 3.57 -17.37
N SER A 87 -3.32 4.66 -17.00
CA SER A 87 -2.81 4.87 -15.66
C SER A 87 -3.92 4.86 -14.61
N ASN A 88 -5.09 5.45 -14.90
CA ASN A 88 -6.24 5.38 -14.01
C ASN A 88 -6.69 3.95 -13.71
N ILE A 89 -6.78 3.11 -14.75
CA ILE A 89 -7.17 1.70 -14.59
C ILE A 89 -6.12 0.95 -13.74
N MET A 90 -4.84 1.13 -14.04
CA MET A 90 -3.75 0.48 -13.31
C MET A 90 -3.70 0.93 -11.84
N ILE A 91 -3.78 2.23 -11.57
CA ILE A 91 -3.76 2.77 -10.21
C ILE A 91 -4.96 2.25 -9.41
N ASN A 92 -6.18 2.28 -9.97
CA ASN A 92 -7.35 1.71 -9.30
C ASN A 92 -7.17 0.22 -9.00
N GLY A 93 -6.62 -0.56 -9.94
CA GLY A 93 -6.36 -1.98 -9.74
C GLY A 93 -5.37 -2.25 -8.60
N ILE A 94 -4.25 -1.52 -8.58
CA ILE A 94 -3.24 -1.65 -7.53
C ILE A 94 -3.81 -1.18 -6.18
N THR A 95 -4.54 -0.06 -6.14
CA THR A 95 -5.21 0.43 -4.94
C THR A 95 -6.19 -0.59 -4.37
N ALA A 96 -6.94 -1.30 -5.22
CA ALA A 96 -7.85 -2.35 -4.77
C ALA A 96 -7.10 -3.53 -4.10
N VAL A 97 -5.96 -3.94 -4.67
CA VAL A 97 -5.09 -4.97 -4.06
C VAL A 97 -4.58 -4.51 -2.70
N TYR A 98 -4.06 -3.28 -2.59
CA TYR A 98 -3.58 -2.73 -1.33
C TYR A 98 -4.68 -2.57 -0.27
N ALA A 99 -5.89 -2.20 -0.69
CA ALA A 99 -7.04 -2.16 0.20
C ALA A 99 -7.37 -3.56 0.75
N PHE A 100 -7.32 -4.60 -0.09
CA PHE A 100 -7.52 -5.99 0.35
C PHE A 100 -6.45 -6.45 1.35
N ILE A 101 -5.18 -6.12 1.11
CA ILE A 101 -4.08 -6.44 2.04
C ILE A 101 -4.31 -5.75 3.40
N ASN A 102 -4.65 -4.46 3.40
CA ASN A 102 -4.95 -3.73 4.64
C ASN A 102 -6.18 -4.31 5.37
N LEU A 103 -7.21 -4.75 4.65
CA LEU A 103 -8.34 -5.45 5.26
C LEU A 103 -7.92 -6.78 5.90
N SER A 104 -7.00 -7.52 5.26
CA SER A 104 -6.45 -8.74 5.85
C SER A 104 -5.73 -8.46 7.17
N HIS A 105 -4.94 -7.39 7.25
CA HIS A 105 -4.31 -6.95 8.50
C HIS A 105 -5.35 -6.63 9.59
N LEU A 106 -6.43 -5.93 9.25
CA LEU A 106 -7.50 -5.63 10.21
C LEU A 106 -8.19 -6.89 10.72
N VAL A 107 -8.35 -7.92 9.88
CA VAL A 107 -8.86 -9.23 10.31
C VAL A 107 -7.88 -9.88 11.30
N TRP A 108 -6.58 -9.88 11.00
CA TRP A 108 -5.54 -10.39 11.91
C TRP A 108 -5.51 -9.66 13.26
N PHE A 109 -5.62 -8.34 13.27
CA PHE A 109 -5.74 -7.57 14.51
C PHE A 109 -6.99 -7.92 15.30
N SER A 110 -8.12 -8.16 14.61
CA SER A 110 -9.39 -8.50 15.26
C SER A 110 -9.35 -9.87 15.95
N ILE A 111 -8.59 -10.83 15.40
CA ILE A 111 -8.46 -12.18 15.98
C ILE A 111 -7.29 -12.29 16.97
N LEU A 112 -6.35 -11.35 16.98
CA LEU A 112 -5.18 -11.33 17.86
C LEU A 112 -5.50 -11.56 19.35
N PRO A 113 -6.56 -10.96 19.95
CA PRO A 113 -6.89 -11.20 21.36
C PRO A 113 -7.16 -12.67 21.69
N ILE A 114 -7.68 -13.45 20.73
CA ILE A 114 -7.94 -14.88 20.93
C ILE A 114 -6.63 -15.63 21.17
N PHE A 115 -5.56 -15.28 20.45
CA PHE A 115 -4.26 -15.94 20.63
C PHE A 115 -3.60 -15.53 21.95
N ILE A 116 -3.62 -14.23 22.27
CA ILE A 116 -3.01 -13.70 23.50
C ILE A 116 -3.68 -14.26 24.77
N MET A 117 -5.00 -14.48 24.75
CA MET A 117 -5.72 -15.00 25.93
C MET A 117 -5.53 -16.50 26.17
N ASN A 118 -4.96 -17.24 25.20
CA ASN A 118 -4.79 -18.69 25.27
C ASN A 118 -3.33 -19.13 25.55
N ASP A 119 -2.40 -18.18 25.69
CA ASP A 119 -1.00 -18.38 26.09
C ASP A 119 -0.78 -18.01 27.57
#